data_AF-A0A1M3NGD1-F1
#
_entry.id   AF-A0A1M3NGD1-F1
#
_cell.length_a   1.000
_cell.length_b   1.000
_cell.length_c   1.000
_cell.angle_alpha   90.00
_cell.angle_beta   90.00
_cell.angle_gamma   90.00
#
_symmetry.space_group_name_H-M   'P 1'
#
loop_
_entity.id
_entity.type
_entity.pdbx_description
1 polymer ?
#
loop_
_entity_poly.entity_id
_entity_poly.type
_entity_poly.pdbx_seq_one_letter_code
_entity_poly.pdbx_strand_id
1 'polypeptide(L)'
;MDVRRPFSSIRWIRISMASTLCAALVVLRDPLSFAAAPETEPLRVEMTAPASCPIRPTLFERVRSHTGRVREASAGESSRALRVVIAPDGDRFVADLRLVEDDEVLERRVPGKTCEEVLAAVALIAALAIDPLASAVPVDAGAPQADVEPPPAPPPPPPPRRAPVEIDAGPPARRRGSVSAGVTLEAYGLGELVLGRGVWVEGALATRASPALRLRFARTQSFSAEREQRTAFFQLTTAAVDGCLTAVGWKPKLHRGANVLELRPCVQLAGGVLEGSSSAFGVHRMPRPWASIGAMLQERWRFFGPLELEMAVGLTLPLIRDDFFFLPRDDVYRAPSVVLLGNVGVGTTFR
;
A
#
# COMPACT_ATOMS: atom_id res chain seq x y z
N MET A 1 12.62 65.99 -3.09
CA MET A 1 13.30 64.84 -2.43
C MET A 1 12.30 64.25 -1.47
N ASP A 2 11.64 63.20 -1.92
CA ASP A 2 10.48 62.58 -1.29
C ASP A 2 10.78 61.09 -1.15
N VAL A 3 10.94 60.60 0.08
CA VAL A 3 11.07 59.18 0.38
C VAL A 3 10.37 58.89 1.72
N ARG A 4 9.05 58.71 1.67
CA ARG A 4 8.31 57.95 2.68
C ARG A 4 7.92 56.59 2.10
N ARG A 5 8.40 55.52 2.71
CA ARG A 5 7.72 54.21 2.68
C ARG A 5 7.77 53.61 4.09
N PRO A 6 6.61 53.28 4.68
CA PRO A 6 6.50 52.13 5.54
C PRO A 6 5.68 51.06 4.81
N PHE A 7 6.32 49.92 4.57
CA PHE A 7 5.67 48.69 4.12
C PHE A 7 4.74 48.21 5.24
N SER A 8 3.43 48.39 5.04
CA SER A 8 2.38 47.95 5.95
C SER A 8 1.95 46.51 5.63
N SER A 9 1.85 45.70 6.69
CA SER A 9 0.90 44.59 6.87
C SER A 9 0.93 43.43 5.87
N ILE A 10 1.79 42.44 6.13
CA ILE A 10 1.55 41.06 5.69
C ILE A 10 0.44 40.49 6.59
N ARG A 11 -0.77 40.38 6.04
CA ARG A 11 -1.91 39.69 6.65
C ARG A 11 -1.55 38.21 6.78
N TRP A 12 -1.34 37.77 8.02
CA TRP A 12 -1.10 36.37 8.37
C TRP A 12 -2.29 35.53 7.93
N ILE A 13 -2.05 34.60 7.02
CA ILE A 13 -3.03 33.61 6.58
C ILE A 13 -3.39 32.79 7.81
N ARG A 14 -4.63 32.92 8.30
CA ARG A 14 -5.21 32.02 9.30
C ARG A 14 -5.40 30.67 8.60
N ILE A 15 -4.36 29.84 8.60
CA ILE A 15 -4.45 28.46 8.12
C ILE A 15 -5.29 27.71 9.16
N SER A 16 -6.58 27.62 8.90
CA SER A 16 -7.52 26.84 9.72
C SER A 16 -7.11 25.38 9.75
N MET A 17 -7.29 24.72 10.90
CA MET A 17 -7.03 23.29 11.16
C MET A 17 -7.58 22.35 10.07
N ALA A 18 -8.64 22.77 9.37
CA ALA A 18 -9.25 22.08 8.23
C ALA A 18 -8.34 22.00 6.98
N SER A 19 -7.53 23.02 6.69
CA SER A 19 -6.63 23.02 5.52
C SER A 19 -5.45 22.07 5.68
N THR A 20 -4.94 21.91 6.91
CA THR A 20 -3.87 20.94 7.22
C THR A 20 -4.40 19.51 7.23
N LEU A 21 -5.65 19.31 7.70
CA LEU A 21 -6.33 18.02 7.59
C LEU A 21 -6.55 17.61 6.13
N CYS A 22 -6.89 18.56 5.25
CA CYS A 22 -6.98 18.31 3.80
C CYS A 22 -5.62 17.98 3.18
N ALA A 23 -4.52 18.63 3.58
CA ALA A 23 -3.18 18.27 3.10
C ALA A 23 -2.75 16.86 3.57
N ALA A 24 -3.08 16.47 4.80
CA ALA A 24 -2.83 15.12 5.31
C ALA A 24 -3.68 14.05 4.58
N LEU A 25 -4.95 14.36 4.24
CA LEU A 25 -5.81 13.50 3.42
C LEU A 25 -5.36 13.41 1.96
N VAL A 26 -4.72 14.45 1.41
CA VAL A 26 -4.17 14.45 0.04
C VAL A 26 -2.88 13.64 -0.06
N VAL A 27 -2.07 13.55 1.00
CA VAL A 27 -0.87 12.67 1.02
C VAL A 27 -1.25 11.19 1.19
N LEU A 28 -2.40 10.90 1.80
CA LEU A 28 -3.00 9.57 1.90
C LEU A 28 -3.80 9.14 0.65
N ARG A 29 -4.22 10.08 -0.20
CA ARG A 29 -4.79 9.77 -1.52
C ARG A 29 -3.64 9.67 -2.52
N ASP A 30 -3.29 8.44 -2.89
CA ASP A 30 -2.31 8.09 -3.92
C ASP A 30 -2.15 9.16 -5.01
N PRO A 31 -1.17 10.09 -4.92
CA PRO A 31 -0.69 10.71 -6.12
C PRO A 31 0.20 9.65 -6.74
N LEU A 32 -0.27 9.06 -7.84
CA LEU A 32 0.36 7.98 -8.62
C LEU A 32 -0.07 6.56 -8.22
N SER A 33 -1.37 6.29 -8.20
CA SER A 33 -1.81 5.09 -8.92
C SER A 33 -1.82 5.46 -10.39
N PHE A 34 -0.73 5.16 -11.10
CA PHE A 34 -0.91 4.74 -12.48
C PHE A 34 -1.75 3.48 -12.38
N ALA A 35 -3.07 3.61 -12.50
CA ALA A 35 -3.84 2.53 -13.09
C ALA A 35 -3.29 2.44 -14.51
N ALA A 36 -2.23 1.66 -14.69
CA ALA A 36 -1.97 1.05 -15.97
C ALA A 36 -3.32 0.45 -16.36
N ALA A 37 -3.90 0.94 -17.47
CA ALA A 37 -5.01 0.24 -18.09
C ALA A 37 -4.63 -1.25 -18.11
N PRO A 38 -5.53 -2.19 -17.78
CA PRO A 38 -5.17 -3.60 -17.70
C PRO A 38 -4.45 -3.96 -18.99
N GLU A 39 -3.13 -4.18 -18.90
CA GLU A 39 -2.32 -4.47 -20.08
C GLU A 39 -2.83 -5.81 -20.57
N THR A 40 -3.58 -5.76 -21.68
CA THR A 40 -4.13 -6.95 -22.31
C THR A 40 -3.02 -7.55 -23.14
N GLU A 41 -2.54 -8.70 -22.70
CA GLU A 41 -1.42 -9.37 -23.33
C GLU A 41 -1.89 -10.16 -24.57
N PRO A 42 -1.17 -10.10 -25.70
CA PRO A 42 -1.50 -10.89 -26.87
C PRO A 42 -1.23 -12.38 -26.59
N LEU A 43 -2.27 -13.20 -26.78
CA LEU A 43 -2.23 -14.66 -26.67
C LEU A 43 -2.50 -15.30 -28.03
N ARG A 44 -1.61 -16.18 -28.48
CA ARG A 44 -1.81 -17.03 -29.66
C ARG A 44 -2.12 -18.45 -29.21
N VAL A 45 -3.29 -18.95 -29.61
CA VAL A 45 -3.79 -20.27 -29.21
C VAL A 45 -3.75 -21.22 -30.41
N GLU A 46 -3.01 -22.32 -30.27
CA GLU A 46 -2.96 -23.43 -31.23
C GLU A 46 -3.52 -24.68 -30.56
N MET A 47 -4.60 -25.23 -31.11
CA MET A 47 -5.23 -26.43 -30.57
C MET A 47 -5.32 -27.52 -31.64
N THR A 48 -4.86 -28.72 -31.31
CA THR A 48 -5.09 -29.94 -32.10
C THR A 48 -5.93 -30.90 -31.26
N ALA A 49 -7.11 -31.28 -31.74
CA ALA A 49 -8.01 -32.17 -31.03
C ALA A 49 -8.76 -33.10 -32.01
N PRO A 50 -9.25 -34.27 -31.57
CA PRO A 50 -10.07 -35.15 -32.39
C PRO A 50 -11.41 -34.51 -32.77
N ALA A 51 -12.04 -34.99 -33.84
CA ALA A 51 -13.34 -34.50 -34.31
C ALA A 51 -14.49 -34.65 -33.28
N SER A 52 -14.30 -35.48 -32.25
CA SER A 52 -15.25 -35.66 -31.15
C SER A 52 -15.24 -34.49 -30.14
N CYS A 53 -14.28 -33.57 -30.21
CA CYS A 53 -14.19 -32.43 -29.31
C CYS A 53 -15.02 -31.23 -29.82
N PRO A 54 -15.71 -30.49 -28.93
CA PRO A 54 -16.47 -29.32 -29.33
C PRO A 54 -15.56 -28.20 -29.82
N ILE A 55 -15.86 -27.65 -31.01
CA ILE A 55 -15.08 -26.57 -31.65
C ILE A 55 -15.49 -25.19 -31.10
N ARG A 56 -16.71 -25.05 -30.56
CA ARG A 56 -17.21 -23.81 -29.95
C ARG A 56 -17.74 -24.03 -28.52
N PRO A 57 -17.63 -23.03 -27.63
CA PRO A 57 -16.76 -21.85 -27.75
C PRO A 57 -15.29 -22.27 -27.95
N THR A 58 -14.55 -21.47 -28.69
CA THR A 58 -13.14 -21.75 -29.01
C THR A 58 -12.32 -21.81 -27.72
N LEU A 59 -11.14 -22.44 -27.76
CA LEU A 59 -10.28 -22.49 -26.58
C LEU A 59 -9.89 -21.09 -26.08
N PHE A 60 -9.67 -20.14 -26.99
CA PHE A 60 -9.41 -18.74 -26.63
C PHE A 60 -10.61 -18.11 -25.88
N GLU A 61 -11.83 -18.29 -26.38
CA GLU A 61 -13.04 -17.78 -25.72
C GLU A 61 -13.23 -18.38 -24.32
N ARG A 62 -12.90 -19.67 -24.17
CA ARG A 62 -12.93 -20.35 -22.86
C ARG A 62 -11.88 -19.80 -21.90
N VAL A 63 -10.67 -19.46 -22.37
CA VAL A 63 -9.65 -18.81 -21.52
C VAL A 63 -10.10 -17.40 -21.12
N ARG A 64 -10.62 -16.62 -22.09
CA ARG A 64 -11.10 -15.25 -21.86
C ARG A 64 -12.30 -15.18 -20.91
N SER A 65 -13.13 -16.22 -20.84
CA SER A 65 -14.25 -16.23 -19.89
C SER A 65 -13.79 -16.32 -18.42
N HIS A 66 -12.56 -16.77 -18.19
CA HIS A 66 -11.94 -16.86 -16.86
C HIS A 66 -11.02 -15.66 -16.54
N THR A 67 -10.53 -14.93 -17.55
CA THR A 67 -9.69 -13.73 -17.35
C THR A 67 -9.91 -12.64 -18.41
N GLY A 68 -9.98 -11.38 -17.95
CA GLY A 68 -10.02 -10.19 -18.80
C GLY A 68 -8.65 -9.67 -19.24
N ARG A 69 -7.55 -10.35 -18.87
CA ARG A 69 -6.17 -9.89 -19.11
C ARG A 69 -5.58 -10.29 -20.47
N VAL A 70 -6.32 -11.05 -21.27
CA VAL A 70 -5.85 -11.55 -22.55
C VAL A 70 -6.62 -10.94 -23.71
N ARG A 71 -5.91 -10.69 -24.80
CA ARG A 71 -6.52 -10.42 -26.11
C ARG A 71 -5.91 -11.34 -27.15
N GLU A 72 -6.64 -11.54 -28.25
CA GLU A 72 -6.14 -12.35 -29.35
C GLU A 72 -4.94 -11.65 -30.02
N ALA A 73 -3.88 -12.41 -30.30
CA ALA A 73 -2.68 -11.88 -30.93
C ALA A 73 -2.92 -11.55 -32.41
N SER A 74 -2.44 -10.39 -32.86
CA SER A 74 -2.48 -10.02 -34.28
C SER A 74 -1.45 -10.83 -35.09
N ALA A 75 -1.62 -10.90 -36.41
CA ALA A 75 -0.67 -11.58 -37.29
C ALA A 75 0.73 -10.92 -37.23
N GLY A 76 1.77 -11.70 -36.94
CA GLY A 76 3.16 -11.20 -36.83
C GLY A 76 3.51 -10.49 -35.52
N GLU A 77 2.57 -10.38 -34.58
CA GLU A 77 2.81 -9.79 -33.26
C GLU A 77 3.50 -10.80 -32.32
N SER A 78 4.45 -10.30 -31.51
CA SER A 78 5.04 -11.08 -30.40
C SER A 78 3.97 -11.38 -29.36
N SER A 79 3.80 -12.66 -29.01
CA SER A 79 2.69 -13.11 -28.17
C SER A 79 3.07 -14.37 -27.41
N ARG A 80 2.47 -14.57 -26.23
CA ARG A 80 2.52 -15.87 -25.55
C ARG A 80 1.89 -16.95 -26.45
N ALA A 81 2.53 -18.10 -26.56
CA ALA A 81 2.04 -19.21 -27.36
C ALA A 81 1.47 -20.30 -26.46
N LEU A 82 0.16 -20.51 -26.53
CA LEU A 82 -0.54 -21.62 -25.89
C LEU A 82 -0.79 -22.71 -26.92
N ARG A 83 -0.06 -23.82 -26.81
CA ARG A 83 -0.27 -25.02 -27.63
C ARG A 83 -0.92 -26.11 -26.81
N VAL A 84 -2.03 -26.65 -27.32
CA VAL A 84 -2.77 -27.75 -26.69
C VAL A 84 -2.97 -28.87 -27.68
N VAL A 85 -2.55 -30.07 -27.30
CA VAL A 85 -2.79 -31.29 -28.07
C VAL A 85 -3.65 -32.21 -27.22
N ILE A 86 -4.84 -32.54 -27.70
CA ILE A 86 -5.76 -33.48 -27.05
C ILE A 86 -5.72 -34.79 -27.84
N ALA A 87 -5.57 -35.91 -27.14
CA ALA A 87 -5.61 -37.24 -27.73
C ALA A 87 -6.52 -38.16 -26.89
N PRO A 88 -7.20 -39.13 -27.54
CA PRO A 88 -7.86 -40.21 -26.82
C PRO A 88 -6.81 -41.12 -26.17
N ASP A 89 -7.09 -41.55 -24.94
CA ASP A 89 -6.28 -42.49 -24.17
C ASP A 89 -7.21 -43.55 -23.56
N GLY A 90 -7.42 -44.64 -24.28
CA GLY A 90 -8.39 -45.68 -23.91
C GLY A 90 -9.82 -45.14 -23.85
N ASP A 91 -10.44 -45.19 -22.67
CA ASP A 91 -11.78 -44.66 -22.38
C ASP A 91 -11.77 -43.19 -21.93
N ARG A 92 -10.61 -42.53 -21.99
CA ARG A 92 -10.38 -41.16 -21.52
C ARG A 92 -9.79 -40.28 -22.60
N PHE A 93 -9.65 -39.00 -22.26
CA PHE A 93 -8.93 -38.01 -23.04
C PHE A 93 -7.78 -37.45 -22.21
N VAL A 94 -6.66 -37.17 -22.85
CA VAL A 94 -5.51 -36.52 -22.23
C VAL A 94 -5.12 -35.32 -23.08
N ALA A 95 -4.98 -34.15 -22.44
CA ALA A 95 -4.40 -32.98 -23.05
C ALA A 95 -2.96 -32.79 -22.58
N ASP A 96 -2.07 -32.55 -23.54
CA ASP A 96 -0.75 -31.99 -23.31
C ASP A 96 -0.83 -30.49 -23.59
N LEU A 97 -0.69 -29.68 -22.53
CA LEU A 97 -0.63 -28.22 -22.58
C LEU A 97 0.83 -27.78 -22.53
N ARG A 98 1.20 -26.87 -23.44
CA ARG A 98 2.49 -26.19 -23.46
C ARG A 98 2.27 -24.69 -23.61
N LEU A 99 2.71 -23.92 -22.61
CA LEU A 99 2.69 -22.46 -22.62
C LEU A 99 4.13 -21.95 -22.62
N VAL A 100 4.47 -21.06 -23.56
CA VAL A 100 5.81 -20.46 -23.68
C VAL A 100 5.75 -18.99 -23.28
N GLU A 101 6.57 -18.61 -22.29
CA GLU A 101 6.71 -17.26 -21.74
C GLU A 101 8.19 -16.93 -21.56
N ASP A 102 8.71 -15.91 -22.26
CA ASP A 102 10.06 -15.34 -22.08
C ASP A 102 11.18 -16.38 -21.75
N ASP A 103 11.25 -17.45 -22.55
CA ASP A 103 12.16 -18.61 -22.47
C ASP A 103 11.85 -19.70 -21.42
N GLU A 104 10.82 -19.53 -20.59
CA GLU A 104 10.26 -20.59 -19.74
C GLU A 104 9.13 -21.34 -20.45
N VAL A 105 9.13 -22.67 -20.30
CA VAL A 105 8.12 -23.56 -20.88
C VAL A 105 7.36 -24.25 -19.76
N LEU A 106 6.08 -23.89 -19.62
CA LEU A 106 5.17 -24.60 -18.72
C LEU A 106 4.51 -25.74 -19.49
N GLU A 107 4.81 -26.97 -19.08
CA GLU A 107 4.18 -28.19 -19.61
C GLU A 107 3.30 -28.84 -18.55
N ARG A 108 2.07 -29.20 -18.93
CA ARG A 108 1.16 -29.91 -18.04
C ARG A 108 0.30 -30.90 -18.80
N ARG A 109 0.21 -32.11 -18.25
CA ARG A 109 -0.68 -33.17 -18.74
C ARG A 109 -1.98 -33.18 -17.94
N VAL A 110 -3.12 -33.16 -18.63
CA VAL A 110 -4.45 -33.04 -18.05
C VAL A 110 -5.33 -34.22 -18.52
N PRO A 111 -5.57 -35.23 -17.66
CA PRO A 111 -6.49 -36.32 -17.97
C PRO A 111 -7.95 -35.92 -17.67
N GLY A 112 -8.90 -36.47 -18.43
CA GLY A 112 -10.34 -36.33 -18.19
C GLY A 112 -11.15 -37.45 -18.86
N LYS A 113 -12.40 -37.64 -18.44
CA LYS A 113 -13.27 -38.70 -18.98
C LYS A 113 -13.88 -38.29 -20.32
N THR A 114 -14.16 -37.00 -20.50
CA THR A 114 -14.69 -36.46 -21.75
C THR A 114 -13.79 -35.34 -22.28
N CYS A 115 -13.81 -35.13 -23.59
CA CYS A 115 -13.05 -34.01 -24.16
C CYS A 115 -13.53 -32.65 -23.63
N GLU A 116 -14.81 -32.51 -23.31
CA GLU A 116 -15.36 -31.27 -22.72
C GLU A 116 -14.80 -31.00 -21.31
N GLU A 117 -14.67 -32.03 -20.48
CA GLU A 117 -14.04 -31.93 -19.16
C GLU A 117 -12.57 -31.50 -19.28
N VAL A 118 -11.84 -32.11 -20.22
CA VAL A 118 -10.44 -31.76 -20.51
C VAL A 118 -10.33 -30.31 -21.00
N LEU A 119 -11.21 -29.87 -21.91
CA LEU A 119 -11.21 -28.49 -22.41
C LEU A 119 -11.52 -27.45 -21.33
N ALA A 120 -12.47 -27.72 -20.44
CA ALA A 120 -12.78 -26.84 -19.32
C ALA A 120 -11.60 -26.72 -18.34
N ALA A 121 -10.98 -27.85 -18.01
CA ALA A 121 -9.81 -27.89 -17.13
C ALA A 121 -8.60 -27.16 -17.76
N VAL A 122 -8.32 -27.40 -19.04
CA VAL A 122 -7.26 -26.73 -19.81
C VAL A 122 -7.49 -25.23 -19.86
N ALA A 123 -8.72 -24.77 -20.11
CA ALA A 123 -9.05 -23.34 -20.16
C ALA A 123 -8.80 -22.65 -18.82
N LEU A 124 -9.20 -23.26 -17.70
CA LEU A 124 -8.95 -22.72 -16.36
C LEU A 124 -7.45 -22.74 -16.01
N ILE A 125 -6.74 -23.84 -16.32
CA ILE A 125 -5.29 -23.94 -16.06
C ILE A 125 -4.54 -22.87 -16.86
N ALA A 126 -4.87 -22.69 -18.15
CA ALA A 126 -4.29 -21.66 -18.99
C ALA A 126 -4.63 -20.24 -18.48
N ALA A 127 -5.89 -20.01 -18.08
CA ALA A 127 -6.29 -18.73 -17.49
C ALA A 127 -5.54 -18.44 -16.19
N LEU A 128 -5.35 -19.42 -15.30
CA LEU A 128 -4.60 -19.25 -14.04
C LEU A 128 -3.10 -19.08 -14.25
N ALA A 129 -2.54 -19.72 -15.28
CA ALA A 129 -1.13 -19.54 -15.65
C ALA A 129 -0.87 -18.12 -16.18
N ILE A 130 -1.85 -17.51 -16.86
CA ILE A 130 -1.74 -16.15 -17.41
C ILE A 130 -2.18 -15.08 -16.40
N ASP A 131 -3.24 -15.36 -15.65
CA ASP A 131 -3.85 -14.48 -14.66
C ASP A 131 -4.15 -15.26 -13.36
N PRO A 132 -3.35 -15.11 -12.30
CA PRO A 132 -3.57 -15.82 -11.05
C PRO A 132 -4.84 -15.39 -10.32
N LEU A 133 -5.53 -14.33 -10.74
CA LEU A 133 -6.84 -13.92 -10.24
C LEU A 133 -8.01 -14.45 -11.11
N ALA A 134 -7.73 -15.34 -12.08
CA ALA A 134 -8.76 -15.93 -12.92
C ALA A 134 -9.82 -16.65 -12.07
N SER A 135 -11.09 -16.38 -12.37
CA SER A 135 -12.21 -16.94 -11.62
C SER A 135 -12.51 -18.36 -12.08
N ALA A 136 -12.77 -19.28 -11.14
CA ALA A 136 -13.29 -20.61 -11.47
C ALA A 136 -14.73 -20.58 -12.04
N VAL A 137 -15.44 -19.47 -11.83
CA VAL A 137 -16.77 -19.20 -12.40
C VAL A 137 -16.60 -18.24 -13.59
N PRO A 138 -17.12 -18.57 -14.79
CA PRO A 138 -17.06 -17.68 -15.95
C PRO A 138 -17.64 -16.29 -15.62
N VAL A 139 -16.95 -15.24 -16.04
CA VAL A 139 -17.36 -13.83 -15.79
C VAL A 139 -18.71 -13.49 -16.46
N ASP A 140 -19.14 -14.27 -17.45
CA ASP A 140 -20.44 -14.16 -18.13
C ASP A 140 -21.58 -14.98 -17.50
N ALA A 141 -21.35 -15.68 -16.38
CA ALA A 141 -22.44 -16.28 -15.61
C ALA A 141 -23.20 -15.16 -14.88
N GLY A 142 -24.17 -14.56 -15.58
CA GLY A 142 -25.02 -13.49 -15.09
C GLY A 142 -25.46 -13.74 -13.65
N ALA A 143 -25.06 -12.84 -12.76
CA ALA A 143 -25.54 -12.84 -11.39
C ALA A 143 -27.07 -12.80 -11.40
N PRO A 144 -27.77 -13.66 -10.63
CA PRO A 144 -29.20 -13.49 -10.40
C PRO A 144 -29.44 -12.09 -9.86
N GLN A 145 -30.21 -11.29 -10.60
CA GLN A 145 -30.74 -10.04 -10.08
C GLN A 145 -31.62 -10.41 -8.90
N ALA A 146 -31.12 -10.20 -7.68
CA ALA A 146 -31.95 -10.23 -6.49
C ALA A 146 -33.02 -9.14 -6.69
N ASP A 147 -34.28 -9.56 -6.68
CA ASP A 147 -35.44 -8.68 -6.67
C ASP A 147 -35.24 -7.60 -5.62
N VAL A 148 -35.13 -6.35 -6.08
CA VAL A 148 -35.11 -5.18 -5.22
C VAL A 148 -36.51 -5.00 -4.67
N GLU A 149 -36.70 -5.40 -3.41
CA GLU A 149 -37.89 -5.08 -2.63
C GLU A 149 -38.04 -3.54 -2.56
N PRO A 150 -39.26 -2.99 -2.71
CA PRO A 150 -39.44 -1.54 -2.72
C PRO A 150 -38.99 -0.94 -1.38
N PRO A 151 -38.30 0.22 -1.38
CA PRO A 151 -37.90 0.86 -0.15
C PRO A 151 -39.14 1.25 0.68
N PRO A 152 -39.11 1.07 2.01
CA PRO A 152 -40.19 1.53 2.88
C PRO A 152 -40.30 3.05 2.84
N ALA A 153 -41.54 3.55 2.99
CA ALA A 153 -41.86 4.95 2.95
C ALA A 153 -41.04 5.77 3.96
N PRO A 154 -40.68 7.03 3.62
CA PRO A 154 -39.89 7.88 4.50
C PRO A 154 -40.63 8.18 5.81
N PRO A 155 -39.93 8.22 6.95
CA PRO A 155 -40.52 8.64 8.22
C PRO A 155 -40.92 10.13 8.18
N PRO A 156 -41.91 10.52 9.00
CA PRO A 156 -42.35 11.91 9.07
C PRO A 156 -41.23 12.86 9.52
N PRO A 157 -41.28 14.13 9.10
CA PRO A 157 -40.25 15.10 9.41
C PRO A 157 -40.12 15.30 10.93
N PRO A 158 -38.87 15.44 11.44
CA PRO A 158 -38.64 15.72 12.85
C PRO A 158 -39.20 17.11 13.23
N PRO A 159 -39.63 17.29 14.49
CA PRO A 159 -40.12 18.58 14.99
C PRO A 159 -39.03 19.66 14.86
N PRO A 160 -39.43 20.95 14.80
CA PRO A 160 -38.51 22.05 14.60
C PRO A 160 -37.40 22.05 15.66
N ARG A 161 -36.17 22.02 15.15
CA ARG A 161 -34.93 22.06 15.93
C ARG A 161 -34.94 23.35 16.75
N ARG A 162 -34.95 23.24 18.08
CA ARG A 162 -34.77 24.40 18.98
C ARG A 162 -33.48 25.12 18.58
N ALA A 163 -33.55 26.45 18.56
CA ALA A 163 -32.41 27.30 18.26
C ALA A 163 -31.19 26.84 19.07
N PRO A 164 -29.97 26.84 18.48
CA PRO A 164 -28.76 26.55 19.23
C PRO A 164 -28.74 27.43 20.48
N VAL A 165 -28.68 26.80 21.65
CA VAL A 165 -28.29 27.52 22.86
C VAL A 165 -26.89 28.02 22.56
N GLU A 166 -26.76 29.33 22.48
CA GLU A 166 -25.48 30.02 22.45
C GLU A 166 -24.79 29.63 23.76
N ILE A 167 -23.90 28.64 23.70
CA ILE A 167 -23.05 28.30 24.82
C ILE A 167 -22.15 29.50 24.97
N ASP A 168 -22.44 30.33 25.98
CA ASP A 168 -21.54 31.35 26.45
C ASP A 168 -20.14 30.75 26.52
N ALA A 169 -19.26 31.27 25.68
CA ALA A 169 -17.86 30.90 25.69
C ALA A 169 -17.30 31.37 27.04
N GLY A 170 -17.39 30.48 28.04
CA GLY A 170 -16.66 30.61 29.28
C GLY A 170 -15.21 30.94 28.96
N PRO A 171 -14.53 31.72 29.82
CA PRO A 171 -13.16 32.16 29.58
C PRO A 171 -12.30 30.96 29.15
N PRO A 172 -11.49 31.08 28.09
CA PRO A 172 -10.85 29.93 27.47
C PRO A 172 -10.09 29.15 28.54
N ALA A 173 -10.56 27.93 28.81
CA ALA A 173 -9.86 27.01 29.69
C ALA A 173 -8.42 26.95 29.17
N ARG A 174 -7.46 27.40 29.98
CA ARG A 174 -6.03 27.39 29.62
C ARG A 174 -5.69 25.97 29.16
N ARG A 175 -5.53 25.77 27.85
CA ARG A 175 -5.23 24.47 27.27
C ARG A 175 -3.90 24.00 27.88
N ARG A 176 -3.98 22.91 28.66
CA ARG A 176 -2.84 22.32 29.38
C ARG A 176 -2.05 21.36 28.48
N GLY A 177 -2.06 21.56 27.17
CA GLY A 177 -1.42 20.65 26.22
C GLY A 177 -1.37 21.23 24.81
N SER A 178 -0.70 20.53 23.91
CA SER A 178 -0.62 20.88 22.50
C SER A 178 -0.91 19.67 21.64
N VAL A 179 -1.52 19.91 20.48
CA VAL A 179 -1.70 18.90 19.44
C VAL A 179 -0.86 19.30 18.25
N SER A 180 -0.16 18.37 17.64
CA SER A 180 0.58 18.59 16.41
C SER A 180 0.26 17.53 15.39
N ALA A 181 0.35 17.88 14.11
CA ALA A 181 0.18 16.94 13.01
C ALA A 181 1.08 17.33 11.86
N GLY A 182 1.48 16.34 11.06
CA GLY A 182 2.39 16.59 9.97
C GLY A 182 2.57 15.40 9.04
N VAL A 183 3.52 15.57 8.13
CA VAL A 183 3.97 14.58 7.17
C VAL A 183 5.43 14.22 7.47
N THR A 184 5.82 13.01 7.09
CA THR A 184 7.18 12.51 7.34
C THR A 184 7.66 11.64 6.18
N LEU A 185 8.97 11.65 5.98
CA LEU A 185 9.69 10.69 5.16
C LEU A 185 10.44 9.75 6.10
N GLU A 186 10.39 8.46 5.83
CA GLU A 186 10.96 7.42 6.67
C GLU A 186 12.01 6.63 5.90
N ALA A 187 12.99 6.11 6.61
CA ALA A 187 14.04 5.27 6.07
C ALA A 187 14.30 4.09 7.00
N TYR A 188 14.31 2.88 6.44
CA TYR A 188 14.73 1.66 7.14
C TYR A 188 16.04 1.15 6.55
N GLY A 189 17.01 0.85 7.42
CA GLY A 189 18.28 0.24 7.04
C GLY A 189 18.23 -1.29 7.22
N LEU A 190 17.83 -2.01 6.18
CA LEU A 190 17.70 -3.48 6.16
C LEU A 190 18.82 -4.15 5.35
N GLY A 191 19.97 -3.49 5.18
CA GLY A 191 21.03 -3.86 4.23
C GLY A 191 21.01 -2.97 2.97
N GLU A 192 19.82 -2.60 2.52
CA GLU A 192 19.57 -1.50 1.59
C GLU A 192 18.69 -0.42 2.25
N LEU A 193 18.72 0.80 1.71
CA LEU A 193 17.93 1.91 2.25
C LEU A 193 16.51 1.88 1.65
N VAL A 194 15.53 1.53 2.49
CA VAL A 194 14.13 1.48 2.08
C VAL A 194 13.46 2.79 2.49
N LEU A 195 12.92 3.54 1.53
CA LEU A 195 12.31 4.85 1.76
C LEU A 195 10.78 4.75 1.81
N GLY A 196 10.21 5.51 2.74
CA GLY A 196 8.78 5.58 2.96
C GLY A 196 8.29 7.00 3.18
N ARG A 197 6.98 7.15 3.09
CA ARG A 197 6.27 8.40 3.38
C ARG A 197 5.14 8.11 4.34
N GLY A 198 4.84 9.07 5.20
CA GLY A 198 3.83 8.91 6.21
C GLY A 198 3.24 10.22 6.71
N VAL A 199 2.25 10.04 7.56
CA VAL A 199 1.60 11.11 8.32
C VAL A 199 1.69 10.79 9.80
N TRP A 200 1.59 11.81 10.62
CA TRP A 200 1.61 11.64 12.06
C TRP A 200 0.73 12.67 12.76
N VAL A 201 0.27 12.29 13.95
CA VAL A 201 -0.46 13.15 14.87
C VAL A 201 0.10 12.92 16.27
N GLU A 202 0.33 14.00 17.02
CA GLU A 202 0.89 13.96 18.35
C GLU A 202 0.06 14.80 19.31
N GLY A 203 -0.17 14.29 20.52
CA GLY A 203 -0.71 15.03 21.64
C GLY A 203 0.31 15.11 22.77
N ALA A 204 0.64 16.31 23.22
CA ALA A 204 1.58 16.56 24.30
C ALA A 204 0.92 17.28 25.48
N LEU A 205 1.30 16.92 26.70
CA LEU A 205 0.83 17.57 27.92
C LEU A 205 1.83 18.63 28.38
N ALA A 206 1.34 19.80 28.81
CA ALA A 206 2.17 20.88 29.32
C ALA A 206 2.57 20.64 30.80
N THR A 207 3.39 19.61 31.04
CA THR A 207 3.96 19.27 32.36
C THR A 207 5.48 19.42 32.35
N ARG A 208 6.14 19.25 33.51
CA ARG A 208 7.60 19.37 33.64
C ARG A 208 8.38 18.43 32.70
N ALA A 209 7.88 17.22 32.47
CA ALA A 209 8.49 16.23 31.56
C ALA A 209 7.92 16.33 30.12
N SER A 210 6.84 17.10 29.94
CA SER A 210 6.12 17.29 28.68
C SER A 210 5.93 15.97 27.89
N PRO A 211 5.27 14.95 28.50
CA PRO A 211 5.06 13.68 27.83
C PRO A 211 4.16 13.88 26.62
N ALA A 212 4.45 13.17 25.55
CA ALA A 212 3.58 13.12 24.39
C ALA A 212 3.39 11.71 23.88
N LEU A 213 2.22 11.49 23.30
CA LEU A 213 1.88 10.30 22.56
C LEU A 213 1.71 10.68 21.10
N ARG A 214 2.36 9.93 20.23
CA ARG A 214 2.34 10.16 18.80
C ARG A 214 1.89 8.91 18.07
N LEU A 215 0.97 9.10 17.13
CA LEU A 215 0.52 8.09 16.19
C LEU A 215 1.12 8.41 14.82
N ARG A 216 1.66 7.39 14.16
CA ARG A 216 2.30 7.52 12.85
C ARG A 216 1.80 6.42 11.94
N PHE A 217 1.53 6.79 10.69
CA PHE A 217 1.12 5.85 9.66
C PHE A 217 1.97 6.09 8.43
N ALA A 218 2.63 5.05 7.93
CA ALA A 218 3.59 5.18 6.85
C ALA A 218 3.56 4.00 5.90
N ARG A 219 3.86 4.29 4.64
CA ARG A 219 4.02 3.31 3.57
C ARG A 219 5.43 3.42 3.00
N THR A 220 6.14 2.30 3.00
CA THR A 220 7.54 2.16 2.59
C THR A 220 7.61 1.27 1.37
N GLN A 221 8.36 1.67 0.35
CA GLN A 221 8.54 0.91 -0.89
C GLN A 221 10.02 0.54 -1.03
N SER A 222 10.33 -0.73 -1.27
CA SER A 222 11.70 -1.14 -1.58
C SER A 222 12.09 -0.69 -2.99
N PHE A 223 13.33 -0.22 -3.13
CA PHE A 223 13.97 -0.11 -4.42
C PHE A 223 14.39 -1.53 -4.87
N SER A 224 14.42 -1.77 -6.17
CA SER A 224 14.58 -3.11 -6.79
C SER A 224 15.83 -3.84 -6.32
N ALA A 225 15.65 -5.01 -5.70
CA ALA A 225 16.75 -5.97 -5.56
C ALA A 225 16.88 -6.73 -6.88
N GLU A 226 17.92 -6.42 -7.66
CA GLU A 226 18.22 -7.10 -8.93
C GLU A 226 19.18 -8.25 -8.63
N ARG A 227 18.67 -9.49 -8.61
CA ARG A 227 19.51 -10.69 -8.50
C ARG A 227 19.15 -11.61 -9.67
N GLU A 228 20.14 -11.93 -10.50
CA GLU A 228 20.00 -12.88 -11.62
C GLU A 228 18.85 -12.52 -12.58
N GLN A 229 18.71 -11.24 -12.97
CA GLN A 229 17.67 -10.74 -13.90
C GLN A 229 16.21 -10.92 -13.42
N ARG A 230 15.98 -11.17 -12.12
CA ARG A 230 14.65 -11.20 -11.51
C ARG A 230 14.50 -10.07 -10.49
N THR A 231 13.47 -9.25 -10.65
CA THR A 231 13.19 -8.10 -9.76
C THR A 231 12.03 -8.43 -8.83
N ALA A 232 12.27 -8.29 -7.52
CA ALA A 232 11.23 -8.36 -6.50
C ALA A 232 11.00 -6.98 -5.88
N PHE A 233 9.73 -6.61 -5.70
CA PHE A 233 9.30 -5.38 -5.05
C PHE A 233 8.64 -5.71 -3.72
N PHE A 234 9.01 -4.98 -2.67
CA PHE A 234 8.43 -5.13 -1.35
C PHE A 234 7.76 -3.82 -0.92
N GLN A 235 6.57 -3.91 -0.38
CA GLN A 235 5.83 -2.80 0.18
C GLN A 235 5.50 -3.09 1.64
N LEU A 236 5.87 -2.17 2.53
CA LEU A 236 5.59 -2.27 3.96
C LEU A 236 4.68 -1.11 4.38
N THR A 237 3.47 -1.44 4.82
CA THR A 237 2.56 -0.46 5.43
C THR A 237 2.59 -0.62 6.94
N THR A 238 2.88 0.45 7.67
CA THR A 238 3.05 0.45 9.13
C THR A 238 2.15 1.46 9.82
N ALA A 239 1.67 1.09 10.99
CA ALA A 239 1.11 1.97 12.00
C ALA A 239 1.98 1.86 13.26
N ALA A 240 2.41 3.01 13.78
CA ALA A 240 3.29 3.08 14.93
C ALA A 240 2.73 4.02 16.00
N VAL A 241 3.02 3.68 17.25
CA VAL A 241 2.75 4.48 18.43
C VAL A 241 4.07 4.80 19.11
N ASP A 242 4.39 6.08 19.22
CA ASP A 242 5.60 6.58 19.85
C ASP A 242 5.24 7.28 21.18
N GLY A 243 5.86 6.85 22.27
CA GLY A 243 5.79 7.52 23.58
C GLY A 243 7.06 8.32 23.81
N CYS A 244 6.94 9.66 23.85
CA CYS A 244 8.08 10.57 23.91
C CYS A 244 8.09 11.42 25.18
N LEU A 245 9.28 11.67 25.72
CA LEU A 245 9.50 12.58 26.85
C LEU A 245 10.45 13.70 26.41
N THR A 246 10.20 14.94 26.81
CA THR A 246 11.13 16.03 26.51
C THR A 246 12.28 16.01 27.51
N ALA A 247 13.44 15.55 27.08
CA ALA A 247 14.61 15.39 27.95
C ALA A 247 15.32 16.72 28.20
N VAL A 248 15.44 17.57 27.17
CA VAL A 248 16.19 18.83 27.23
C VAL A 248 15.66 19.81 26.17
N GLY A 249 15.17 20.98 26.59
CA GLY A 249 14.91 22.11 25.69
C GLY A 249 16.06 23.12 25.80
N TRP A 250 17.00 23.13 24.85
CA TRP A 250 17.98 24.22 24.78
C TRP A 250 17.28 25.46 24.21
N LYS A 251 17.28 26.54 24.99
CA LYS A 251 16.96 27.88 24.49
C LYS A 251 18.29 28.56 24.15
N PRO A 252 18.81 28.45 22.91
CA PRO A 252 19.98 29.22 22.53
C PRO A 252 19.68 30.70 22.79
N LYS A 253 20.51 31.38 23.59
CA LYS A 253 20.37 32.80 23.94
C LYS A 253 20.60 33.76 22.75
N LEU A 254 20.78 33.22 21.54
CA LEU A 254 21.07 33.98 20.34
C LEU A 254 19.74 34.26 19.61
N HIS A 255 19.34 35.53 19.60
CA HIS A 255 18.11 36.10 19.03
C HIS A 255 16.85 36.03 19.90
N ARG A 256 16.26 37.22 20.18
CA ARG A 256 14.97 37.45 20.87
C ARG A 256 13.76 36.98 20.02
N GLY A 257 13.85 35.79 19.41
CA GLY A 257 12.91 35.25 18.43
C GLY A 257 12.92 33.72 18.33
N ALA A 258 12.82 33.03 19.48
CA ALA A 258 12.05 31.79 19.68
C ALA A 258 12.32 30.48 18.88
N ASN A 259 13.54 30.19 18.43
CA ASN A 259 13.88 28.83 17.97
C ASN A 259 14.23 27.93 19.17
N VAL A 260 13.25 27.21 19.72
CA VAL A 260 13.52 26.19 20.75
C VAL A 260 13.85 24.89 20.05
N LEU A 261 15.06 24.39 20.31
CA LEU A 261 15.48 23.05 19.93
C LEU A 261 15.13 22.09 21.07
N GLU A 262 14.25 21.13 20.78
CA GLU A 262 13.77 20.12 21.73
C GLU A 262 14.31 18.74 21.33
N LEU A 263 15.06 18.11 22.24
CA LEU A 263 15.51 16.72 22.09
C LEU A 263 14.65 15.79 22.95
N ARG A 264 14.12 14.74 22.33
CA ARG A 264 13.08 13.89 22.88
C ARG A 264 13.42 12.41 22.69
N PRO A 265 13.80 11.68 23.75
CA PRO A 265 13.80 10.22 23.71
C PRO A 265 12.37 9.69 23.54
N CYS A 266 12.20 8.72 22.65
CA CYS A 266 10.95 8.07 22.35
C CYS A 266 11.10 6.54 22.37
N VAL A 267 10.07 5.86 22.86
CA VAL A 267 9.90 4.41 22.71
C VAL A 267 8.82 4.17 21.67
N GLN A 268 9.03 3.22 20.78
CA GLN A 268 8.16 2.91 19.65
C GLN A 268 7.62 1.49 19.73
N LEU A 269 6.34 1.35 19.39
CA LEU A 269 5.72 0.08 19.04
C LEU A 269 5.10 0.23 17.65
N ALA A 270 5.47 -0.64 16.72
CA ALA A 270 4.98 -0.59 15.35
C ALA A 270 4.40 -1.94 14.92
N GLY A 271 3.30 -1.89 14.18
CA GLY A 271 2.67 -3.04 13.53
C GLY A 271 2.40 -2.72 12.07
N GLY A 272 2.39 -3.73 11.21
CA GLY A 272 2.25 -3.53 9.79
C GLY A 272 1.99 -4.79 8.99
N VAL A 273 1.92 -4.60 7.67
CA VAL A 273 1.76 -5.67 6.69
C VAL A 273 2.84 -5.49 5.62
N LEU A 274 3.60 -6.55 5.39
CA LEU A 274 4.59 -6.67 4.33
C LEU A 274 3.96 -7.40 3.15
N GLU A 275 3.98 -6.77 1.99
CA GLU A 275 3.55 -7.34 0.72
C GLU A 275 4.78 -7.48 -0.18
N GLY A 276 5.00 -8.67 -0.75
CA GLY A 276 6.02 -8.92 -1.77
C GLY A 276 5.35 -9.18 -3.11
N SER A 277 5.92 -8.64 -4.19
CA SER A 277 5.60 -9.02 -5.56
C SER A 277 6.89 -9.34 -6.32
N SER A 278 6.82 -10.26 -7.28
CA SER A 278 7.97 -10.60 -8.15
C SER A 278 7.55 -10.47 -9.60
N SER A 279 8.47 -10.06 -10.47
CA SER A 279 8.23 -10.04 -11.92
C SER A 279 8.21 -11.45 -12.53
N ALA A 280 8.83 -12.44 -11.89
CA ALA A 280 8.98 -13.82 -12.40
C ALA A 280 7.80 -14.76 -12.06
N PHE A 281 7.02 -14.44 -11.02
CA PHE A 281 5.82 -15.20 -10.66
C PHE A 281 4.70 -14.17 -10.47
N GLY A 282 3.75 -14.15 -11.41
CA GLY A 282 2.65 -13.18 -11.46
C GLY A 282 2.06 -12.86 -10.08
N VAL A 283 1.77 -11.57 -9.87
CA VAL A 283 1.35 -10.87 -8.63
C VAL A 283 0.72 -11.77 -7.54
N HIS A 284 1.52 -12.60 -6.87
CA HIS A 284 1.11 -13.30 -5.66
C HIS A 284 1.24 -12.35 -4.48
N ARG A 285 0.14 -11.72 -4.09
CA ARG A 285 0.08 -10.92 -2.86
C ARG A 285 -0.07 -11.85 -1.68
N MET A 286 1.04 -12.14 -1.00
CA MET A 286 1.00 -12.82 0.28
C MET A 286 1.26 -11.81 1.40
N PRO A 287 0.23 -11.22 2.01
CA PRO A 287 0.42 -10.27 3.10
C PRO A 287 0.99 -11.00 4.31
N ARG A 288 2.16 -10.58 4.75
CA ARG A 288 2.81 -11.08 5.97
C ARG A 288 2.67 -10.05 7.09
N PRO A 289 2.22 -10.45 8.28
CA PRO A 289 2.16 -9.53 9.41
C PRO A 289 3.57 -9.13 9.84
N TRP A 290 3.74 -7.87 10.22
CA TRP A 290 5.01 -7.34 10.72
C TRP A 290 4.77 -6.62 12.04
N ALA A 291 5.69 -6.77 12.99
CA ALA A 291 5.65 -6.03 14.24
C ALA A 291 7.07 -5.75 14.73
N SER A 292 7.27 -4.61 15.38
CA SER A 292 8.55 -4.25 15.96
C SER A 292 8.42 -3.38 17.21
N ILE A 293 9.48 -3.37 18.00
CA ILE A 293 9.67 -2.47 19.14
C ILE A 293 10.98 -1.72 18.97
N GLY A 294 11.00 -0.43 19.26
CA GLY A 294 12.17 0.39 19.03
C GLY A 294 12.34 1.53 20.01
N ALA A 295 13.48 2.20 19.88
CA ALA A 295 13.80 3.43 20.58
C ALA A 295 14.37 4.43 19.58
N MET A 296 13.93 5.68 19.68
CA MET A 296 14.36 6.77 18.80
C MET A 296 14.73 8.00 19.62
N LEU A 297 15.65 8.80 19.08
CA LEU A 297 15.88 10.15 19.52
C LEU A 297 15.30 11.10 18.48
N GLN A 298 14.33 11.91 18.88
CA GLN A 298 13.70 12.91 18.04
C GLN A 298 14.23 14.31 18.36
N GLU A 299 14.62 15.03 17.32
CA GLU A 299 14.97 16.43 17.31
C GLU A 299 13.80 17.22 16.71
N ARG A 300 13.37 18.28 17.39
CA ARG A 300 12.27 19.15 16.95
C ARG A 300 12.66 20.61 17.00
N TRP A 301 12.45 21.31 15.89
CA TRP A 301 12.76 22.72 15.71
C TRP A 301 11.51 23.52 15.34
N ARG A 302 11.28 24.64 16.03
CA ARG A 302 10.20 25.59 15.73
C ARG A 302 10.80 26.86 15.11
N PHE A 303 10.44 27.21 13.87
CA PHE A 303 11.02 28.35 13.14
C PHE A 303 10.08 29.55 13.00
N PHE A 304 8.81 29.31 12.59
CA PHE A 304 7.86 30.38 12.23
C PHE A 304 6.46 30.07 12.77
N GLY A 305 6.13 30.59 13.96
CA GLY A 305 4.80 30.40 14.55
C GLY A 305 4.50 28.93 14.86
N PRO A 306 3.43 28.32 14.30
CA PRO A 306 3.07 26.93 14.58
C PRO A 306 3.90 25.90 13.81
N LEU A 307 4.71 26.29 12.82
CA LEU A 307 5.45 25.37 11.95
C LEU A 307 6.65 24.74 12.67
N GLU A 308 6.80 23.43 12.51
CA GLU A 308 7.93 22.67 13.02
C GLU A 308 8.54 21.74 12.00
N LEU A 309 9.87 21.59 12.10
CA LEU A 309 10.64 20.56 11.43
C LEU A 309 11.07 19.56 12.50
N GLU A 310 11.10 18.31 12.11
CA GLU A 310 11.51 17.22 12.99
C GLU A 310 12.41 16.26 12.23
N MET A 311 13.30 15.64 12.99
CA MET A 311 14.07 14.50 12.55
C MET A 311 14.12 13.50 13.68
N ALA A 312 14.09 12.22 13.38
CA ALA A 312 14.37 11.19 14.37
C ALA A 312 15.30 10.14 13.80
N VAL A 313 16.12 9.59 14.67
CA VAL A 313 16.99 8.45 14.37
C VAL A 313 16.91 7.46 15.52
N GLY A 314 16.91 6.18 15.20
CA GLY A 314 16.73 5.16 16.21
C GLY A 314 16.98 3.75 15.70
N LEU A 315 16.71 2.81 16.58
CA LEU A 315 16.88 1.39 16.34
C LEU A 315 15.54 0.70 16.60
N THR A 316 15.18 -0.25 15.75
CA THR A 316 14.00 -1.09 15.93
C THR A 316 14.35 -2.57 15.84
N LEU A 317 13.64 -3.37 16.62
CA LEU A 317 13.79 -4.80 16.79
C LEU A 317 12.52 -5.47 16.24
N PRO A 318 12.59 -6.20 15.11
CA PRO A 318 11.45 -6.96 14.60
C PRO A 318 11.06 -8.06 15.58
N LEU A 319 9.81 -8.02 16.06
CA LEU A 319 9.22 -8.98 17.00
C LEU A 319 8.71 -10.24 16.29
N ILE A 320 8.10 -10.06 15.11
CA ILE A 320 7.70 -11.16 14.23
C ILE A 320 8.83 -11.36 13.22
N ARG A 321 9.47 -12.53 13.27
CA ARG A 321 10.53 -12.95 12.34
C ARG A 321 9.98 -14.08 11.49
N ASP A 322 9.59 -13.79 10.26
CA ASP A 322 9.32 -14.81 9.26
C ASP A 322 10.61 -15.09 8.48
N ASP A 323 11.06 -16.34 8.45
CA ASP A 323 12.18 -16.78 7.60
C ASP A 323 11.65 -17.02 6.17
N PHE A 324 12.27 -16.37 5.17
CA PHE A 324 11.98 -16.61 3.75
C PHE A 324 12.98 -17.64 3.20
N PHE A 325 12.49 -18.80 2.78
CA PHE A 325 13.32 -19.85 2.16
C PHE A 325 12.74 -20.28 0.81
N PHE A 326 13.60 -20.46 -0.19
CA PHE A 326 13.30 -21.17 -1.44
C PHE A 326 13.74 -22.64 -1.30
N LEU A 327 12.95 -23.58 -1.83
CA LEU A 327 13.33 -25.00 -1.89
C LEU A 327 14.18 -25.24 -3.16
N PRO A 328 15.29 -26.01 -3.10
CA PRO A 328 15.87 -26.65 -1.93
C PRO A 328 16.74 -25.67 -1.12
N ARG A 329 16.79 -25.92 0.19
CA ARG A 329 17.28 -25.06 1.27
C ARG A 329 18.73 -24.55 1.05
N ASP A 330 18.85 -23.35 0.46
CA ASP A 330 20.02 -22.49 0.56
C ASP A 330 19.59 -21.15 1.20
N ASP A 331 20.22 -20.79 2.33
CA ASP A 331 19.87 -19.60 3.13
C ASP A 331 20.32 -18.32 2.40
N VAL A 332 19.39 -17.64 1.71
CA VAL A 332 19.71 -16.43 0.90
C VAL A 332 19.61 -15.12 1.69
N TYR A 333 18.84 -15.03 2.80
CA TYR A 333 18.69 -13.79 3.56
C TYR A 333 18.21 -14.00 5.01
N ARG A 334 18.96 -13.46 5.99
CA ARG A 334 18.60 -13.45 7.42
C ARG A 334 18.27 -12.02 7.84
N ALA A 335 17.03 -11.76 8.26
CA ALA A 335 16.64 -10.44 8.74
C ALA A 335 17.54 -10.00 9.92
N PRO A 336 18.18 -8.83 9.86
CA PRO A 336 19.08 -8.38 10.92
C PRO A 336 18.32 -8.22 12.25
N SER A 337 19.00 -8.55 13.35
CA SER A 337 18.40 -8.48 14.69
C SER A 337 18.03 -7.07 15.12
N VAL A 338 18.70 -6.06 14.53
CA VAL A 338 18.50 -4.64 14.77
C VAL A 338 18.44 -3.93 13.42
N VAL A 339 17.44 -3.06 13.26
CA VAL A 339 17.22 -2.28 12.05
C VAL A 339 17.38 -0.81 12.39
N LEU A 340 18.13 -0.06 11.58
CA LEU A 340 18.19 1.39 11.71
C LEU A 340 16.89 2.00 11.18
N LEU A 341 16.30 2.91 11.94
CA LEU A 341 15.13 3.69 11.53
C LEU A 341 15.48 5.17 11.58
N GLY A 342 15.19 5.89 10.51
CA GLY A 342 15.29 7.34 10.43
C GLY A 342 14.00 7.96 9.91
N ASN A 343 13.68 9.17 10.35
CA ASN A 343 12.62 9.95 9.73
C ASN A 343 12.93 11.45 9.76
N VAL A 344 12.36 12.17 8.79
CA VAL A 344 12.40 13.63 8.68
C VAL A 344 11.01 14.11 8.32
N GLY A 345 10.49 15.11 9.02
CA GLY A 345 9.11 15.54 8.86
C GLY A 345 8.90 17.03 9.08
N VAL A 346 7.75 17.50 8.60
CA VAL A 346 7.28 18.87 8.82
C VAL A 346 5.86 18.78 9.37
N GLY A 347 5.58 19.58 10.40
CA GLY A 347 4.27 19.60 11.03
C GLY A 347 3.87 20.98 11.51
N THR A 348 2.69 21.04 12.11
CA THR A 348 2.17 22.24 12.73
C THR A 348 1.66 21.93 14.13
N THR A 349 1.92 22.83 15.08
CA THR A 349 1.47 22.73 16.48
C THR A 349 0.33 23.69 16.77
N PHE A 350 -0.68 23.18 17.45
CA PHE A 350 -1.84 23.88 17.96
C PHE A 350 -1.80 23.82 19.49
N ARG A 351 -1.91 24.98 20.16
CA ARG A 351 -1.87 25.11 21.63
C ARG A 351 -3.21 25.53 22.19
#